data_AF-A0A7Y4QHT8-F1
#
_entry.id   AF-A0A7Y4QHT8-F1
#
_cell.length_a   1.000
_cell.length_b   1.000
_cell.length_c   1.000
_cell.angle_alpha   90.00
_cell.angle_beta   90.00
_cell.angle_gamma   90.00
#
_symmetry.space_group_name_H-M   'P 1'
#
loop_
_entity.id
_entity.type
_entity.pdbx_description
1 polymer ?
#
loop_
_entity_poly.entity_id
_entity_poly.type
_entity_poly.pdbx_seq_one_letter_code
_entity_poly.pdbx_strand_id
1 'polypeptide(L)'
;MSQQLTSDDFKESLNGHVATKGDEIRAKYGPHIGWRELQQILQDRTAVRYPCEVVFDSQPLLKDEFAHAMAKGERPEDGYMVFVHPFFMTQLQQVPLLVLYQLVRVNYGEFASPDDAETFGASVSGLSKDDYYNALCELADQLDPCELGG
;
A
#
# COMPACT_ATOMS: atom_id res chain seq x y z
N MET A 1 35.64 -16.28 7.21
CA MET A 1 34.74 -16.42 6.05
C MET A 1 33.62 -15.42 6.23
N SER A 2 33.84 -14.19 5.79
CA SER A 2 32.89 -13.09 5.94
C SER A 2 31.84 -13.26 4.84
N GLN A 3 30.64 -13.72 5.18
CA GLN A 3 29.52 -13.75 4.24
C GLN A 3 29.15 -12.30 3.91
N GLN A 4 29.59 -11.82 2.75
CA GLN A 4 29.04 -10.61 2.15
C GLN A 4 27.61 -10.95 1.71
N LEU A 5 26.65 -10.65 2.58
CA LEU A 5 25.23 -10.61 2.21
C LEU A 5 25.11 -9.64 1.02
N THR A 6 24.74 -10.17 -0.13
CA THR A 6 24.60 -9.37 -1.35
C THR A 6 23.30 -8.58 -1.30
N SER A 7 23.20 -7.48 -2.05
CA SER A 7 21.97 -6.68 -2.08
C SER A 7 20.75 -7.49 -2.56
N ASP A 8 20.97 -8.57 -3.30
CA ASP A 8 19.92 -9.43 -3.81
C ASP A 8 19.38 -10.38 -2.71
N ASP A 9 20.25 -10.89 -1.84
CA ASP A 9 19.83 -11.67 -0.66
C ASP A 9 18.94 -10.84 0.29
N PHE A 10 19.24 -9.54 0.44
CA PHE A 10 18.42 -8.62 1.23
C PHE A 10 17.03 -8.37 0.61
N LYS A 11 16.95 -8.30 -0.72
CA LYS A 11 15.67 -8.10 -1.43
C LYS A 11 14.78 -9.34 -1.34
N GLU A 12 15.34 -10.53 -1.60
CA GLU A 12 14.59 -11.79 -1.43
C GLU A 12 14.12 -11.99 0.01
N SER A 13 14.96 -11.62 0.99
CA SER A 13 14.60 -11.68 2.41
C SER A 13 13.47 -10.70 2.77
N LEU A 14 13.41 -9.52 2.17
CA LEU A 14 12.34 -8.56 2.43
C LEU A 14 11.04 -9.01 1.75
N ASN A 15 11.10 -9.45 0.50
CA ASN A 15 9.93 -9.86 -0.26
C ASN A 15 9.17 -11.03 0.42
N GLY A 16 9.91 -12.06 0.85
CA GLY A 16 9.31 -13.17 1.61
C GLY A 16 8.75 -12.74 2.97
N HIS A 17 9.39 -11.77 3.62
CA HIS A 17 8.91 -11.22 4.88
C HIS A 17 7.61 -10.41 4.70
N VAL A 18 7.51 -9.57 3.67
CA VAL A 18 6.29 -8.79 3.41
C VAL A 18 5.13 -9.68 2.96
N ALA A 19 5.38 -10.76 2.21
CA ALA A 19 4.38 -11.76 1.86
C ALA A 19 3.80 -12.42 3.13
N THR A 20 4.69 -12.95 3.99
CA THR A 20 4.30 -13.56 5.27
C THR A 20 3.49 -12.57 6.12
N LYS A 21 3.93 -11.30 6.14
CA LYS A 21 3.22 -10.27 6.89
C LYS A 21 1.83 -10.01 6.33
N GLY A 22 1.69 -10.00 5.02
CA GLY A 22 0.41 -9.84 4.35
C GLY A 22 -0.55 -10.99 4.67
N ASP A 23 -0.06 -12.22 4.68
CA ASP A 23 -0.84 -13.40 5.06
C ASP A 23 -1.33 -13.35 6.51
N GLU A 24 -0.50 -12.88 7.45
CA GLU A 24 -0.92 -12.67 8.85
C GLU A 24 -2.07 -11.66 8.97
N ILE A 25 -1.96 -10.54 8.24
CA ILE A 25 -2.99 -9.49 8.23
C ILE A 25 -4.27 -10.05 7.62
N ARG A 26 -4.17 -10.76 6.50
CA ARG A 26 -5.32 -11.40 5.86
C ARG A 26 -5.98 -12.45 6.75
N ALA A 27 -5.19 -13.26 7.46
CA ALA A 27 -5.73 -14.25 8.39
C ALA A 27 -6.54 -13.60 9.53
N LYS A 28 -6.17 -12.37 9.92
CA LYS A 28 -6.83 -11.61 10.99
C LYS A 28 -8.06 -10.81 10.53
N TYR A 29 -7.99 -10.20 9.35
CA TYR A 29 -8.99 -9.22 8.88
C TYR A 29 -9.78 -9.67 7.64
N GLY A 30 -9.33 -10.71 6.95
CA GLY A 30 -9.96 -11.24 5.75
C GLY A 30 -11.21 -12.08 6.03
N PRO A 31 -11.74 -12.79 5.02
CA PRO A 31 -11.16 -13.00 3.69
C PRO A 31 -11.31 -11.82 2.72
N HIS A 32 -12.19 -10.86 3.02
CA HIS A 32 -12.42 -9.66 2.21
C HIS A 32 -12.00 -8.41 2.99
N ILE A 33 -11.01 -7.69 2.49
CA ILE A 33 -10.55 -6.43 3.11
C ILE A 33 -11.30 -5.27 2.45
N GLY A 34 -12.42 -4.88 3.05
CA GLY A 34 -13.16 -3.69 2.64
C GLY A 34 -12.69 -2.42 3.38
N TRP A 35 -13.42 -1.32 3.18
CA TRP A 35 -13.13 -0.04 3.84
C TRP A 35 -13.07 -0.14 5.37
N ARG A 36 -13.98 -0.89 5.99
CA ARG A 36 -14.02 -1.02 7.45
C ARG A 36 -12.81 -1.77 7.99
N GLU A 37 -12.46 -2.88 7.36
CA GLU A 37 -11.32 -3.71 7.71
C GLU A 37 -10.01 -2.94 7.50
N LEU A 38 -9.91 -2.16 6.42
CA LEU A 38 -8.80 -1.24 6.20
C LEU A 38 -8.64 -0.26 7.37
N GLN A 39 -9.71 0.41 7.80
CA GLN A 39 -9.64 1.33 8.94
C GLN A 39 -9.13 0.67 10.23
N GLN A 40 -9.45 -0.60 10.46
CA GLN A 40 -8.93 -1.36 11.60
C GLN A 40 -7.45 -1.69 11.43
N ILE A 41 -7.04 -2.16 10.24
CA ILE A 41 -5.65 -2.45 9.90
C ILE A 41 -4.76 -1.23 10.13
N LEU A 42 -5.19 -0.05 9.70
CA LEU A 42 -4.41 1.19 9.80
C LEU A 42 -4.18 1.68 11.24
N GLN A 43 -4.94 1.16 12.21
CA GLN A 43 -4.78 1.49 13.63
C GLN A 43 -4.12 0.36 14.42
N ASP A 44 -3.97 -0.82 13.82
CA ASP A 44 -3.39 -1.99 14.46
C ASP A 44 -1.87 -1.99 14.32
N ARG A 45 -1.17 -1.77 15.44
CA ARG A 45 0.30 -1.79 15.50
C ARG A 45 0.94 -3.14 15.15
N THR A 46 0.15 -4.20 15.14
CA THR A 46 0.61 -5.52 14.67
C THR A 46 0.55 -5.63 13.15
N ALA A 47 -0.19 -4.77 12.45
CA ALA A 47 -0.30 -4.75 10.99
C ALA A 47 0.50 -3.59 10.36
N VAL A 48 0.48 -2.41 11.00
CA VAL A 48 1.24 -1.23 10.59
C VAL A 48 2.21 -0.78 11.67
N ARG A 49 3.43 -0.37 11.29
CA ARG A 49 4.45 0.09 12.24
C ARG A 49 4.02 1.37 12.95
N TYR A 50 3.41 2.28 12.18
CA TYR A 50 2.88 3.55 12.64
C TYR A 50 1.41 3.69 12.25
N PRO A 51 0.57 4.37 13.06
CA PRO A 51 -0.83 4.46 12.77
C PRO A 51 -1.03 5.37 11.56
N CYS A 52 -1.95 4.95 10.70
CA CYS A 52 -2.22 5.61 9.43
C CYS A 52 -3.66 6.09 9.36
N GLU A 53 -3.89 7.19 8.66
CA GLU A 53 -5.21 7.70 8.34
C GLU A 53 -5.33 7.92 6.84
N VAL A 54 -6.49 7.55 6.27
CA VAL A 54 -6.77 7.83 4.85
C VAL A 54 -7.37 9.22 4.74
N VAL A 55 -6.83 10.03 3.84
CA VAL A 55 -7.32 11.37 3.51
C VAL A 55 -7.61 11.40 2.02
N PHE A 56 -8.82 11.79 1.63
CA PHE A 56 -9.19 11.94 0.22
C PHE A 56 -8.87 13.36 -0.25
N ASP A 57 -7.65 13.56 -0.73
CA ASP A 57 -7.14 14.82 -1.22
C ASP A 57 -6.07 14.55 -2.28
N SER A 58 -6.20 15.20 -3.44
CA SER A 58 -5.24 15.08 -4.54
C SER A 58 -4.17 16.16 -4.52
N GLN A 59 -4.24 17.18 -3.65
CA GLN A 59 -3.22 18.22 -3.56
C GLN A 59 -1.80 17.68 -3.35
N PRO A 60 -1.57 16.64 -2.52
CA PRO A 60 -0.23 16.09 -2.32
C PRO A 60 0.18 15.06 -3.39
N LEU A 61 -0.71 14.69 -4.30
CA LEU A 61 -0.48 13.66 -5.31
C LEU A 61 0.13 14.27 -6.57
N LEU A 62 1.07 13.56 -7.19
CA LEU A 62 1.51 13.85 -8.54
C LEU A 62 0.42 13.48 -9.56
N LYS A 63 0.57 13.99 -10.79
CA LYS A 63 -0.44 13.88 -11.87
C LYS A 63 -0.94 12.46 -12.13
N ASP A 64 -0.09 11.46 -11.90
CA ASP A 64 -0.36 10.05 -12.19
C ASP A 64 -0.36 9.18 -10.90
N GLU A 65 -0.39 9.81 -9.72
CA GLU A 65 -0.43 9.12 -8.44
C GLU A 65 -1.88 8.94 -7.96
N PHE A 66 -2.26 7.69 -7.69
CA PHE A 66 -3.55 7.37 -7.08
C PHE A 66 -3.55 7.52 -5.55
N ALA A 67 -2.38 7.38 -4.92
CA ALA A 67 -2.20 7.51 -3.48
C ALA A 67 -0.75 7.80 -3.09
N HIS A 68 -0.56 8.47 -1.96
CA HIS A 68 0.75 8.81 -1.42
C HIS A 68 0.72 8.82 0.11
N ALA A 69 1.65 8.10 0.76
CA ALA A 69 1.81 8.14 2.21
C ALA A 69 2.80 9.24 2.64
N MET A 70 2.34 10.15 3.50
CA MET A 70 3.14 11.24 4.06
C MET A 70 3.18 11.18 5.58
N ALA A 71 4.33 11.46 6.19
CA ALA A 71 4.44 11.58 7.64
C ALA A 71 3.63 12.79 8.15
N LYS A 72 2.97 12.64 9.31
CA LYS A 72 2.21 13.72 9.96
C LYS A 72 3.09 14.77 10.63
N GLY A 73 4.31 14.41 11.00
CA GLY A 73 5.25 15.26 11.71
C GLY A 73 6.70 14.87 11.42
N GLU A 74 7.63 15.45 12.18
CA GLU A 74 9.06 15.19 12.02
C GLU A 74 9.45 13.77 12.44
N ARG A 75 8.63 13.13 13.28
CA ARG A 75 8.92 11.81 13.85
C ARG A 75 7.92 10.78 13.35
N PRO A 76 8.37 9.57 12.97
CA PRO A 76 7.46 8.51 12.52
C PRO A 76 6.37 8.12 13.54
N GLU A 77 6.63 8.28 14.85
CA GLU A 77 5.63 8.03 15.89
C GLU A 77 4.39 8.93 15.82
N ASP A 78 4.49 10.10 15.19
CA ASP A 78 3.38 11.04 14.99
C ASP A 78 2.35 10.48 13.97
N GLY A 79 2.73 9.42 13.24
CA GLY A 79 1.87 8.68 12.31
C GLY A 79 1.94 9.17 10.87
N TYR A 80 1.12 8.57 10.02
CA TYR A 80 1.11 8.84 8.58
C TYR A 80 -0.30 9.19 8.08
N MET A 81 -0.37 10.02 7.07
CA MET A 81 -1.56 10.24 6.25
C MET A 81 -1.33 9.57 4.91
N VAL A 82 -2.24 8.67 4.52
CA VAL A 82 -2.28 8.12 3.17
C VAL A 82 -3.29 8.95 2.38
N PHE A 83 -2.77 9.87 1.60
CA PHE A 83 -3.55 10.64 0.65
C PHE A 83 -3.99 9.72 -0.48
N VAL A 84 -5.27 9.74 -0.81
CA VAL A 84 -5.87 8.95 -1.89
C VAL A 84 -6.64 9.90 -2.78
N HIS A 85 -6.58 9.69 -4.10
CA HIS A 85 -7.26 10.56 -5.05
C HIS A 85 -8.77 10.65 -4.73
N PRO A 86 -9.39 11.85 -4.64
CA PRO A 86 -10.78 12.01 -4.19
C PRO A 86 -11.82 11.25 -5.02
N PHE A 87 -11.51 10.94 -6.28
CA PHE A 87 -12.33 10.07 -7.14
C PHE A 87 -12.75 8.77 -6.44
N PHE A 88 -11.85 8.14 -5.68
CA PHE A 88 -12.10 6.87 -5.00
C PHE A 88 -13.02 6.98 -3.77
N MET A 89 -13.44 8.18 -3.37
CA MET A 89 -14.54 8.34 -2.40
C MET A 89 -15.84 7.68 -2.90
N THR A 90 -16.01 7.60 -4.22
CA THR A 90 -17.16 6.93 -4.86
C THR A 90 -16.99 5.41 -4.96
N GLN A 91 -15.77 4.89 -4.71
CA GLN A 91 -15.38 3.50 -4.89
C GLN A 91 -14.61 2.97 -3.67
N LEU A 92 -15.15 3.17 -2.46
CA LEU A 92 -14.47 2.82 -1.20
C LEU A 92 -14.02 1.37 -1.08
N GLN A 93 -14.63 0.44 -1.84
CA GLN A 93 -14.21 -0.97 -1.87
C GLN A 93 -12.85 -1.18 -2.54
N GLN A 94 -12.41 -0.25 -3.39
CA GLN A 94 -11.12 -0.31 -4.10
C GLN A 94 -9.99 0.36 -3.32
N VAL A 95 -10.32 1.27 -2.41
CA VAL A 95 -9.35 2.02 -1.60
C VAL A 95 -8.36 1.12 -0.83
N PRO A 96 -8.75 -0.05 -0.29
CA PRO A 96 -7.80 -0.98 0.32
C PRO A 96 -6.63 -1.34 -0.60
N LEU A 97 -6.86 -1.60 -1.89
CA LEU A 97 -5.78 -1.93 -2.83
C LEU A 97 -4.78 -0.77 -2.94
N LEU A 98 -5.28 0.44 -3.10
CA LEU A 98 -4.43 1.64 -3.23
C LEU A 98 -3.60 1.89 -1.97
N VAL A 99 -4.22 1.75 -0.80
CA VAL A 99 -3.59 2.03 0.49
C VAL A 99 -2.59 0.95 0.88
N LEU A 100 -2.90 -0.33 0.63
CA LEU A 100 -2.01 -1.45 0.93
C LEU A 100 -0.68 -1.34 0.17
N TYR A 101 -0.71 -0.86 -1.08
CA TYR A 101 0.50 -0.57 -1.85
C TYR A 101 1.41 0.46 -1.13
N GLN A 102 0.82 1.48 -0.50
CA GLN A 102 1.56 2.51 0.22
C GLN A 102 2.06 2.05 1.60
N LEU A 103 1.36 1.10 2.25
CA LEU A 103 1.69 0.66 3.61
C LEU A 103 3.06 -0.03 3.73
N VAL A 104 3.55 -0.66 2.67
CA VAL A 104 4.89 -1.26 2.69
C VAL A 104 5.96 -0.18 2.94
N ARG A 105 5.82 1.00 2.31
CA ARG A 105 6.75 2.13 2.56
C ARG A 105 6.63 2.66 3.99
N VAL A 106 5.43 2.65 4.57
CA VAL A 106 5.23 3.04 5.98
C VAL A 106 5.93 2.04 6.93
N ASN A 107 5.85 0.74 6.63
CA ASN A 107 6.39 -0.31 7.49
C ASN A 107 7.92 -0.46 7.39
N TYR A 108 8.43 -0.39 6.16
CA TYR A 108 9.82 -0.76 5.83
C TYR A 108 10.67 0.42 5.33
N GLY A 109 10.07 1.60 5.12
CA GLY A 109 10.76 2.82 4.71
C GLY A 109 11.17 2.80 3.23
N GLU A 110 12.18 3.60 2.89
CA GLU A 110 12.69 3.76 1.52
C GLU A 110 13.33 2.51 0.93
N PHE A 111 13.60 1.49 1.76
CA PHE A 111 14.14 0.20 1.31
C PHE A 111 13.10 -0.65 0.56
N ALA A 112 11.81 -0.37 0.74
CA ALA A 112 10.75 -1.08 0.05
C ALA A 112 10.72 -0.73 -1.43
N SER A 113 10.79 -1.76 -2.26
CA SER A 113 10.65 -1.66 -3.71
C SER A 113 9.17 -1.73 -4.14
N PRO A 114 8.84 -1.35 -5.39
CA PRO A 114 7.52 -1.60 -5.97
C PRO A 114 7.11 -3.08 -5.90
N ASP A 115 8.05 -4.00 -6.10
CA ASP A 115 7.79 -5.44 -6.04
C ASP A 115 7.35 -5.88 -4.63
N ASP A 116 7.95 -5.29 -3.58
CA ASP A 116 7.53 -5.56 -2.20
C ASP A 116 6.12 -5.03 -1.91
N ALA A 117 5.78 -3.86 -2.48
CA ALA A 117 4.46 -3.26 -2.37
C ALA A 117 3.38 -4.12 -3.04
N GLU A 118 3.66 -4.64 -4.23
CA GLU A 118 2.78 -5.55 -4.96
C GLU A 118 2.62 -6.87 -4.21
N THR A 119 3.72 -7.49 -3.77
CA THR A 119 3.70 -8.76 -3.02
C THR A 119 2.90 -8.64 -1.73
N PHE A 120 3.13 -7.58 -0.94
CA PHE A 120 2.40 -7.34 0.29
C PHE A 120 0.91 -7.14 0.04
N GLY A 121 0.56 -6.24 -0.88
CA GLY A 121 -0.82 -5.91 -1.17
C GLY A 121 -1.62 -7.09 -1.72
N ALA A 122 -1.00 -7.88 -2.59
CA ALA A 122 -1.54 -9.14 -3.10
C ALA A 122 -1.80 -10.14 -1.97
N SER A 123 -0.82 -10.33 -1.08
CA SER A 123 -0.93 -11.26 0.05
C SER A 123 -2.05 -10.85 1.03
N VAL A 124 -2.14 -9.57 1.38
CA VAL A 124 -3.22 -9.06 2.24
C VAL A 124 -4.60 -9.21 1.59
N SER A 125 -4.70 -8.92 0.29
CA SER A 125 -5.96 -8.97 -0.46
C SER A 125 -6.36 -10.39 -0.87
N GLY A 126 -5.45 -11.35 -0.75
CA GLY A 126 -5.66 -12.73 -1.18
C GLY A 126 -5.64 -12.92 -2.69
N LEU A 127 -5.00 -12.01 -3.41
CA LEU A 127 -4.84 -12.04 -4.87
C LEU A 127 -3.47 -12.60 -5.25
N SER A 128 -3.31 -13.01 -6.50
CA SER A 128 -1.97 -13.18 -7.05
C SER A 128 -1.31 -11.80 -7.23
N LYS A 129 0.02 -11.76 -7.30
CA LYS A 129 0.75 -10.51 -7.53
C LYS A 129 0.33 -9.85 -8.85
N ASP A 130 0.20 -10.66 -9.90
CA ASP A 130 -0.21 -10.18 -11.23
C ASP A 130 -1.64 -9.63 -11.21
N ASP A 131 -2.59 -10.32 -10.55
CA ASP A 131 -3.97 -9.83 -10.44
C ASP A 131 -4.04 -8.52 -9.64
N TYR A 132 -3.25 -8.42 -8.57
CA TYR A 132 -3.16 -7.21 -7.76
C TYR A 132 -2.57 -6.04 -8.55
N TYR A 133 -1.48 -6.27 -9.28
CA TYR A 133 -0.87 -5.28 -10.16
C TYR A 133 -1.84 -4.82 -11.25
N ASN A 134 -2.50 -5.75 -11.93
CA ASN A 134 -3.49 -5.43 -12.96
C ASN A 134 -4.65 -4.60 -12.39
N ALA A 135 -5.16 -4.95 -11.21
CA ALA A 135 -6.19 -4.16 -10.54
C ALA A 135 -5.70 -2.73 -10.22
N LEU A 136 -4.46 -2.55 -9.78
CA LEU A 136 -3.89 -1.22 -9.57
C LEU A 136 -3.77 -0.42 -10.88
N CYS A 137 -3.32 -1.04 -11.98
CA CYS A 137 -3.29 -0.40 -13.29
C CYS A 137 -4.68 0.04 -13.75
N GLU A 138 -5.68 -0.84 -13.66
CA GLU A 138 -7.08 -0.50 -14.01
C GLU A 138 -7.65 0.64 -13.16
N LEU A 139 -7.22 0.77 -11.91
CA LEU A 139 -7.60 1.88 -11.04
C LEU A 139 -6.85 3.17 -11.40
N ALA A 140 -5.57 3.08 -11.74
CA ALA A 140 -4.77 4.22 -12.20
C ALA A 140 -5.30 4.79 -13.53
N ASP A 141 -5.66 3.93 -14.48
CA ASP A 141 -6.22 4.31 -15.79
C ASP A 141 -7.56 5.07 -15.67
N GLN A 142 -8.28 4.92 -14.55
CA GLN A 142 -9.50 5.70 -14.28
C GLN A 142 -9.22 7.15 -13.88
N LEU A 143 -8.00 7.45 -13.41
CA LEU A 143 -7.57 8.80 -13.06
C LEU A 143 -6.99 9.54 -14.26
N ASP A 144 -6.50 8.82 -15.26
CA ASP A 144 -6.02 9.41 -16.48
C ASP A 144 -7.20 10.02 -17.24
N PRO A 145 -7.26 11.35 -17.43
CA PRO A 145 -8.21 11.91 -18.35
C PRO A 145 -7.77 11.45 -19.73
N CYS A 146 -8.45 10.43 -20.27
CA CYS A 146 -8.46 10.22 -21.70
C CYS A 146 -8.86 11.56 -22.34
N GLU A 147 -7.88 12.27 -22.91
CA GLU A 147 -8.03 13.47 -23.72
C GLU A 147 -8.85 13.11 -24.97
N LEU A 148 -10.17 12.99 -24.81
CA LEU A 148 -11.13 13.07 -25.89
C LEU A 148 -11.78 14.46 -25.83
N GLY A 149 -11.04 15.47 -26.31
CA GLY A 149 -11.60 16.81 -26.48
C GLY A 149 -10.59 17.94 -26.66
N GLY A 150 -9.79 17.91 -27.74
CA GLY A 150 -9.02 19.04 -28.25
C GLY A 150 -9.02 19.05 -29.78
#